data_AF-A0A483ANJ9-F1
#
_entry.id   AF-A0A483ANJ9-F1
#
_cell.length_a   1.000
_cell.length_b   1.000
_cell.length_c   1.000
_cell.angle_alpha   90.00
_cell.angle_beta   90.00
_cell.angle_gamma   90.00
#
_symmetry.space_group_name_H-M   'P 1'
#
loop_
_entity.id
_entity.type
_entity.pdbx_description
1 polymer ?
#
loop_
_entity_poly.entity_id
_entity_poly.type
_entity_poly.pdbx_seq_one_letter_code
_entity_poly.pdbx_strand_id
1 'polypeptide(L)'
;MKKTLFIAILIATLSVKALSPNEMLMIVGAVKYYNENCEGLNAAGYRKMNQGLKRFKMHRTPVPVLEQHPLAVSSYQTAKKFGCEGTKQEAYKAGFGQYIN
;
A
#
# COMPACT_ATOMS: atom_id res chain seq x y z
N MET A 1 -49.62 -8.50 -6.66
CA MET A 1 -48.64 -9.59 -6.90
C MET A 1 -47.86 -9.21 -8.16
N LYS A 2 -46.54 -9.13 -8.30
CA LYS A 2 -45.30 -9.51 -7.57
C LYS A 2 -44.34 -8.31 -7.77
N LYS A 3 -43.96 -7.58 -6.72
CA LYS A 3 -42.63 -7.67 -6.05
C LYS A 3 -41.47 -8.09 -6.99
N THR A 4 -40.65 -7.07 -7.32
CA THR A 4 -39.17 -7.07 -7.25
C THR A 4 -38.43 -8.29 -7.78
N LEU A 5 -37.76 -8.16 -8.93
CA LEU A 5 -36.59 -9.01 -9.21
C LEU A 5 -35.68 -8.45 -10.31
N PHE A 6 -34.98 -7.34 -10.07
CA PHE A 6 -33.73 -7.03 -10.78
C PHE A 6 -32.78 -6.28 -9.84
N ILE A 7 -32.44 -6.93 -8.71
CA ILE A 7 -31.21 -6.64 -7.97
C ILE A 7 -30.42 -7.94 -7.96
N ALA A 8 -29.99 -8.35 -9.15
CA ALA A 8 -29.04 -9.42 -9.30
C ALA A 8 -27.84 -8.84 -10.05
N ILE A 9 -26.68 -8.96 -9.41
CA ILE A 9 -25.36 -8.79 -10.02
C ILE A 9 -24.92 -7.31 -10.12
N LEU A 10 -24.55 -6.73 -8.99
CA LEU A 10 -23.28 -5.99 -8.93
C LEU A 10 -22.66 -6.03 -7.53
N ILE A 11 -22.80 -7.17 -6.84
CA ILE A 11 -21.79 -7.55 -5.83
C ILE A 11 -20.64 -8.17 -6.62
N ALA A 12 -20.03 -7.37 -7.51
CA ALA A 12 -18.63 -7.57 -7.81
C ALA A 12 -17.94 -7.27 -6.48
N THR A 13 -17.80 -8.31 -5.65
CA THR A 13 -16.91 -8.30 -4.51
C THR A 13 -15.56 -7.92 -5.08
N LEU A 14 -15.26 -6.62 -4.99
CA LEU A 14 -13.92 -6.08 -5.05
C LEU A 14 -13.15 -6.88 -4.01
N SER A 15 -12.59 -7.99 -4.47
CA SER A 15 -11.73 -8.87 -3.72
C SER A 15 -10.41 -8.14 -3.63
N VAL A 16 -10.43 -7.01 -2.92
CA VAL A 16 -9.24 -6.30 -2.47
C VAL A 16 -8.57 -7.31 -1.58
N LYS A 17 -7.65 -8.09 -2.15
CA LYS A 17 -6.82 -9.02 -1.39
C LYS A 17 -6.27 -8.22 -0.23
N ALA A 18 -6.64 -8.67 0.96
CA ALA A 18 -6.10 -8.11 2.16
C ALA A 18 -4.59 -8.33 2.10
N LEU A 19 -3.82 -7.24 2.18
CA LEU A 19 -2.38 -7.31 2.39
C LEU A 19 -2.06 -8.28 3.54
N SER A 20 -0.93 -8.94 3.46
CA SER A 20 -0.33 -9.65 4.58
C SER A 20 0.56 -8.70 5.39
N PRO A 21 0.93 -9.05 6.63
CA PRO A 21 1.91 -8.29 7.40
C PRO A 21 3.26 -8.12 6.66
N ASN A 22 3.70 -9.15 5.93
CA ASN A 22 4.94 -9.10 5.14
C ASN A 22 4.83 -8.12 3.97
N GLU A 23 3.72 -8.11 3.25
CA GLU A 23 3.49 -7.12 2.19
C GLU A 23 3.40 -5.70 2.75
N MET A 24 2.83 -5.53 3.96
CA MET A 24 2.84 -4.23 4.63
C MET A 24 4.26 -3.76 4.96
N LEU A 25 5.15 -4.65 5.40
CA LEU A 25 6.57 -4.33 5.62
C LEU A 25 7.28 -3.94 4.31
N MET A 26 6.98 -4.60 3.20
CA MET A 26 7.50 -4.18 1.89
C MET A 26 7.00 -2.78 1.52
N ILE A 27 5.70 -2.50 1.71
CA ILE A 27 5.13 -1.15 1.48
C ILE A 27 5.85 -0.10 2.33
N VAL A 28 6.12 -0.38 3.62
CA VAL A 28 6.88 0.54 4.49
C VAL A 28 8.23 0.90 3.86
N GLY A 29 8.95 -0.10 3.35
CA GLY A 29 10.25 0.10 2.68
C GLY A 29 10.17 0.93 1.40
N ALA A 30 9.25 0.59 0.50
CA ALA A 30 9.05 1.32 -0.75
C ALA A 30 8.60 2.77 -0.51
N VAL A 31 7.69 2.98 0.44
CA VAL A 31 7.21 4.32 0.83
C VAL A 31 8.31 5.14 1.46
N LYS A 32 9.19 4.55 2.28
CA LYS A 32 10.36 5.25 2.81
C LYS A 32 11.21 5.85 1.69
N TYR A 33 11.60 5.01 0.71
CA TYR A 33 12.37 5.49 -0.44
C TYR A 33 11.67 6.64 -1.16
N TYR A 34 10.37 6.47 -1.43
CA TYR A 34 9.59 7.46 -2.16
C TYR A 34 9.42 8.78 -1.39
N ASN A 35 9.28 8.73 -0.07
CA ASN A 35 9.21 9.93 0.78
C ASN A 35 10.57 10.64 0.89
N GLU A 36 11.67 9.89 0.92
CA GLU A 36 13.02 10.46 1.07
C GLU A 36 13.58 11.03 -0.24
N ASN A 37 13.17 10.48 -1.39
CA ASN A 37 13.84 10.75 -2.67
C ASN A 37 12.90 11.26 -3.78
N CYS A 38 11.58 11.27 -3.54
CA CYS A 38 10.57 11.62 -4.54
C CYS A 38 9.52 12.56 -3.93
N GLU A 39 8.31 12.63 -4.50
CA GLU A 39 7.24 13.52 -4.03
C GLU A 39 6.43 12.97 -2.83
N GLY A 40 6.79 11.79 -2.33
CA GLY A 40 6.10 11.15 -1.21
C GLY A 40 4.68 10.66 -1.52
N LEU A 41 3.96 10.27 -0.47
CA LEU A 41 2.54 9.91 -0.57
C LEU A 41 1.63 11.14 -0.49
N ASN A 42 0.49 11.09 -1.15
CA ASN A 42 -0.58 12.05 -0.90
C ASN A 42 -1.30 11.74 0.43
N ALA A 43 -2.16 12.66 0.89
CA ALA A 43 -2.91 12.50 2.14
C ALA A 43 -3.80 11.24 2.16
N ALA A 44 -4.30 10.78 1.00
CA ALA A 44 -5.04 9.52 0.92
C ALA A 44 -4.11 8.30 1.09
N GLY A 45 -2.90 8.37 0.53
CA GLY A 45 -1.86 7.35 0.71
C GLY A 45 -1.42 7.17 2.14
N TYR A 46 -1.11 8.27 2.84
CA TYR A 46 -0.80 8.22 4.27
C TYR A 46 -1.93 7.58 5.09
N ARG A 47 -3.19 7.95 4.82
CA ARG A 47 -4.35 7.35 5.50
C ARG A 47 -4.45 5.85 5.22
N LYS A 48 -4.28 5.43 3.97
CA LYS A 48 -4.36 4.02 3.58
C LYS A 48 -3.24 3.18 4.17
N MET A 49 -2.00 3.70 4.16
CA MET A 49 -0.86 3.06 4.82
C MET A 49 -1.12 2.87 6.32
N ASN A 50 -1.59 3.92 7.01
CA ASN A 50 -1.90 3.86 8.44
C ASN A 50 -3.03 2.87 8.76
N GLN A 51 -4.05 2.77 7.89
CA GLN A 51 -5.08 1.73 8.02
C GLN A 51 -4.50 0.32 7.88
N GLY A 52 -3.58 0.10 6.94
CA GLY A 52 -2.85 -1.16 6.78
C GLY A 52 -2.05 -1.53 8.04
N LEU A 53 -1.28 -0.59 8.58
CA LEU A 53 -0.53 -0.77 9.83
C LEU A 53 -1.46 -1.07 11.02
N LYS A 54 -2.64 -0.45 11.07
CA LYS A 54 -3.64 -0.74 12.11
C LYS A 54 -4.17 -2.15 12.02
N ARG A 55 -4.52 -2.60 10.81
CA ARG A 55 -5.07 -3.94 10.55
C ARG A 55 -4.17 -5.06 11.07
N PHE A 56 -2.85 -4.92 10.93
CA PHE A 56 -1.88 -5.93 11.38
C PHE A 56 -1.25 -5.63 12.74
N LYS A 57 -1.83 -4.70 13.52
CA LYS A 57 -1.29 -4.24 14.82
C LYS A 57 0.14 -3.67 14.77
N MET A 58 0.68 -3.40 13.58
CA MET A 58 2.01 -2.83 13.36
C MET A 58 2.10 -1.35 13.74
N HIS A 59 0.97 -0.64 13.79
CA HIS A 59 0.88 0.75 14.30
C HIS A 59 1.37 0.93 15.75
N ARG A 60 1.51 -0.17 16.50
CA ARG A 60 2.08 -0.16 17.87
C ARG A 60 3.60 -0.10 17.86
N THR A 61 4.22 -0.45 16.74
CA THR A 61 5.65 -0.38 16.52
C THR A 61 5.97 0.96 15.82
N PRO A 62 6.95 1.74 16.32
CA PRO A 62 7.35 2.97 15.65
C PRO A 62 7.76 2.70 14.19
N VAL A 63 7.34 3.57 13.27
CA VAL A 63 7.67 3.42 11.84
C VAL A 63 9.17 3.26 11.59
N PRO A 64 10.08 4.03 12.23
CA PRO A 64 11.53 3.83 12.06
C PRO A 64 12.02 2.42 12.43
N VAL A 65 11.33 1.73 13.34
CA VAL A 65 11.65 0.33 13.70
C VAL A 65 11.14 -0.63 12.62
N LEU A 66 9.95 -0.38 12.07
CA LEU A 66 9.43 -1.16 10.94
C LEU A 66 10.31 -1.04 9.69
N GLU A 67 10.88 0.13 9.46
CA GLU A 67 11.80 0.39 8.34
C GLU A 67 13.11 -0.39 8.42
N GLN A 68 13.54 -0.81 9.62
CA GLN A 68 14.73 -1.62 9.82
C GLN A 68 14.48 -3.12 9.55
N HIS A 69 13.23 -3.53 9.39
CA HIS A 69 12.90 -4.92 9.11
C HIS A 69 13.49 -5.37 7.76
N PRO A 70 14.05 -6.59 7.63
CA PRO A 70 14.70 -7.04 6.39
C PRO A 70 13.86 -6.90 5.12
N LEU A 71 12.55 -7.16 5.21
CA LEU A 71 11.61 -6.96 4.09
C LEU A 71 11.44 -5.49 3.70
N ALA A 72 11.40 -4.57 4.66
CA ALA A 72 11.34 -3.15 4.40
C ALA A 72 12.65 -2.65 3.76
N VAL A 73 13.80 -3.08 4.29
CA VAL A 73 15.12 -2.77 3.71
C VAL A 73 15.22 -3.30 2.28
N SER A 74 14.83 -4.55 2.03
CA SER A 74 14.86 -5.15 0.70
C SER A 74 13.97 -4.39 -0.30
N SER A 75 12.77 -4.01 0.13
CA SER A 75 11.85 -3.24 -0.72
C SER A 75 12.36 -1.82 -0.96
N TYR A 76 12.99 -1.17 0.03
CA TYR A 76 13.67 0.12 -0.16
C TYR A 76 14.76 0.02 -1.24
N GLN A 77 15.63 -0.99 -1.18
CA GLN A 77 16.67 -1.19 -2.19
C GLN A 77 16.08 -1.49 -3.57
N THR A 78 14.94 -2.16 -3.62
CA THR A 78 14.23 -2.43 -4.87
C THR A 78 13.66 -1.15 -5.46
N ALA A 79 12.99 -0.31 -4.66
CA ALA A 79 12.50 1.01 -5.06
C ALA A 79 13.65 1.92 -5.52
N LYS A 80 14.79 1.88 -4.81
CA LYS A 80 16.02 2.58 -5.21
C LYS A 80 16.52 2.17 -6.60
N LYS A 81 16.47 0.88 -6.94
CA LYS A 81 16.87 0.41 -8.28
C LYS A 81 15.91 0.90 -9.38
N PHE A 82 14.62 0.99 -9.08
CA PHE A 82 13.62 1.45 -10.03
C PHE A 82 13.53 2.98 -10.16
N GLY A 83 14.04 3.73 -9.19
CA GLY A 83 13.88 5.18 -9.16
C GLY A 83 12.43 5.60 -8.88
N CYS A 84 12.17 6.91 -8.89
CA CYS A 84 10.83 7.44 -8.59
C CYS A 84 9.77 6.95 -9.59
N GLU A 85 10.00 7.16 -10.89
CA GLU A 85 9.04 6.77 -11.94
C GLU A 85 8.81 5.25 -11.98
N GLY A 86 9.86 4.44 -11.90
CA GLY A 86 9.72 2.99 -11.88
C GLY A 86 8.97 2.51 -10.64
N THR A 87 9.28 3.07 -9.47
CA THR A 87 8.55 2.75 -8.22
C THR A 87 7.07 3.14 -8.32
N LYS A 88 6.76 4.30 -8.91
CA LYS A 88 5.39 4.76 -9.14
C LYS A 88 4.63 3.83 -10.09
N GLN A 89 5.27 3.38 -11.18
CA GLN A 89 4.70 2.41 -12.11
C GLN A 89 4.41 1.06 -11.44
N GLU A 90 5.33 0.54 -10.64
CA GLU A 90 5.11 -0.70 -9.88
C GLU A 90 3.97 -0.55 -8.87
N ALA A 91 3.87 0.61 -8.22
CA ALA A 91 2.74 0.91 -7.34
C ALA A 91 1.41 0.99 -8.12
N TYR A 92 1.37 1.53 -9.34
CA TYR A 92 0.19 1.48 -10.19
C TYR A 92 -0.23 0.05 -10.52
N LYS A 93 0.71 -0.82 -10.88
CA LYS A 93 0.43 -2.26 -11.12
C LYS A 93 -0.14 -2.95 -9.88
N ALA A 94 0.31 -2.55 -8.69
CA ALA A 94 -0.19 -3.05 -7.43
C ALA A 94 -1.51 -2.39 -6.94
N GLY A 95 -2.08 -1.44 -7.70
CA GLY A 95 -3.31 -0.72 -7.32
C GLY A 95 -3.11 0.38 -6.26
N PHE A 96 -1.87 0.81 -6.04
CA PHE A 96 -1.48 1.85 -5.10
C PHE A 96 -1.01 3.16 -5.75
N GLY A 97 -0.80 3.20 -7.06
CA GLY A 97 -0.20 4.36 -7.74
C GLY A 97 -0.97 5.68 -7.55
N GLN A 98 -2.31 5.63 -7.43
CA GLN A 98 -3.15 6.81 -7.15
C GLN A 98 -2.89 7.47 -5.77
N TYR A 99 -2.11 6.83 -4.90
CA TYR A 99 -1.78 7.32 -3.56
C TYR A 99 -0.39 7.95 -3.46
N ILE A 100 0.33 7.94 -4.58
CA ILE A 100 1.67 8.49 -4.73
C ILE A 100 1.55 9.85 -5.41
N ASN A 101 2.29 10.87 -4.94
CA ASN A 101 2.38 12.17 -5.63
C ASN A 101 3.12 12.02 -6.97
#